data_AF-A0A7Y7NCJ0-F1
#
_entry.id   AF-A0A7Y7NCJ0-F1
#
_cell.length_a   1.000
_cell.length_b   1.000
_cell.length_c   1.000
_cell.angle_alpha   90.00
_cell.angle_beta   90.00
_cell.angle_gamma   90.00
#
_symmetry.space_group_name_H-M   'P 1'
#
loop_
_entity.id
_entity.type
_entity.pdbx_description
1 polymer ?
#
loop_
_entity_poly.entity_id
_entity_poly.type
_entity_poly.pdbx_seq_one_letter_code
_entity_poly.pdbx_strand_id
1 'polypeptide(L)'
;MKFAIVLTTALVTLASSSYGADSKFKKINKDGTANMVFSDTNIKKGAENRSTLKTKFDDTESIYARAYFSSKFGQLKGEEEGFIDIWIDGSHAKRLNFTNKDISADKDQTLIYVYNTKDYPADFKDDVWENLTSGEHKIHLVVGKTKFMREGVSVEDQGDRLALKRDDVHKAVYLSDATFTFLKH
;
A
#
# COMPACT_ATOMS: atom_id res chain seq x y z
N MET A 1 -39.88 -4.98 50.65
CA MET A 1 -40.03 -4.07 49.49
C MET A 1 -39.22 -2.82 49.80
N LYS A 2 -38.23 -2.33 49.05
CA LYS A 2 -37.80 -2.51 47.66
C LYS A 2 -36.31 -2.09 47.55
N PHE A 3 -35.58 -2.89 46.78
CA PHE A 3 -34.39 -2.64 45.95
C PHE A 3 -33.23 -1.76 46.45
N ALA A 4 -32.12 -2.44 46.76
CA ALA A 4 -30.78 -1.92 46.61
C ALA A 4 -30.43 -1.85 45.11
N ILE A 5 -30.02 -0.67 44.64
CA ILE A 5 -29.43 -0.49 43.30
C ILE A 5 -27.93 -0.29 43.52
N VAL A 6 -27.16 -1.36 43.38
CA VAL A 6 -25.70 -1.29 43.29
C VAL A 6 -25.38 -0.94 41.85
N LEU A 7 -25.05 0.33 41.61
CA LEU A 7 -24.64 0.85 40.32
C LEU A 7 -23.17 0.46 40.09
N THR A 8 -22.95 -0.66 39.40
CA THR A 8 -21.61 -1.09 39.00
C THR A 8 -21.17 -0.24 37.80
N THR A 9 -20.39 0.80 38.06
CA THR A 9 -19.77 1.63 37.02
C THR A 9 -18.69 0.81 36.31
N ALA A 10 -19.04 0.15 35.21
CA ALA A 10 -18.07 -0.42 34.29
C ALA A 10 -17.35 0.73 33.57
N LEU A 11 -16.19 1.12 34.09
CA LEU A 11 -15.27 2.01 33.40
C LEU A 11 -14.66 1.23 32.23
N VAL A 12 -15.30 1.31 31.06
CA VAL A 12 -14.70 0.83 29.81
C VAL A 12 -13.60 1.82 29.45
N THR A 13 -12.37 1.48 29.84
CA THR A 13 -11.17 2.17 29.38
C THR A 13 -11.02 1.86 27.89
N LEU A 14 -11.61 2.69 27.03
CA LEU A 14 -11.25 2.75 25.61
C LEU A 14 -9.80 3.23 25.56
N ALA A 15 -8.88 2.27 25.57
CA ALA A 15 -7.49 2.51 25.24
C ALA A 15 -7.45 3.06 23.82
N SER A 16 -7.47 4.38 23.72
CA SER A 16 -7.09 5.13 22.53
C SER A 16 -5.60 4.87 22.38
N SER A 17 -5.27 3.77 21.70
CA SER A 17 -3.92 3.54 21.23
C SER A 17 -3.62 4.70 20.29
N SER A 18 -2.78 5.62 20.77
CA SER A 18 -2.15 6.62 19.94
C SER A 18 -1.28 5.89 18.92
N TYR A 19 -1.85 5.64 17.75
CA TYR A 19 -1.12 5.16 16.58
C TYR A 19 -0.17 6.25 16.11
N GLY A 20 1.02 6.27 16.71
CA GLY A 20 2.12 7.15 16.36
C GLY A 20 3.49 6.50 16.52
N ALA A 21 3.55 5.17 16.64
CA ALA A 21 4.81 4.46 16.49
C ALA A 21 5.07 4.31 14.99
N ASP A 22 6.09 4.99 14.50
CA ASP A 22 6.64 4.72 13.17
C ASP A 22 6.89 3.21 13.09
N SER A 23 6.25 2.55 12.13
CA SER A 23 6.26 1.09 12.06
C SER A 23 7.71 0.65 11.87
N LYS A 24 8.25 -0.19 12.75
CA LYS A 24 9.63 -0.73 12.62
C LYS A 24 9.90 -1.41 11.25
N PHE A 25 8.84 -1.67 10.50
CA PHE A 25 8.84 -2.27 9.17
C PHE A 25 8.99 -1.24 8.05
N LYS A 26 8.72 0.05 8.31
CA LYS A 26 8.97 1.14 7.37
C LYS A 26 10.47 1.41 7.29
N LYS A 27 11.00 1.35 6.08
CA LYS A 27 12.38 1.64 5.71
C LYS A 27 12.34 2.62 4.55
N ILE A 28 13.08 3.72 4.68
CA ILE A 28 13.25 4.71 3.63
C ILE A 28 14.66 4.56 3.08
N ASN A 29 14.76 4.34 1.77
CA ASN A 29 16.00 4.22 1.04
C ASN A 29 16.65 5.60 0.86
N LYS A 30 17.94 5.62 0.50
CA LYS A 30 18.72 6.86 0.35
C LYS A 30 18.17 7.78 -0.76
N ASP A 31 17.48 7.21 -1.73
CA ASP A 31 16.83 7.92 -2.85
C ASP A 31 15.41 8.40 -2.50
N GLY A 32 14.91 8.09 -1.31
CA GLY A 32 13.59 8.49 -0.84
C GLY A 32 12.46 7.52 -1.19
N THR A 33 12.75 6.37 -1.83
CA THR A 33 11.75 5.30 -1.97
C THR A 33 11.54 4.60 -0.63
N ALA A 34 10.33 4.08 -0.40
CA ALA A 34 9.98 3.35 0.80
C ALA A 34 9.75 1.87 0.47
N ASN A 35 10.02 0.97 1.41
CA ASN A 35 9.82 -0.45 1.16
C ASN A 35 8.34 -0.87 1.11
N MET A 36 8.10 -2.08 0.60
CA MET A 36 6.90 -2.87 0.89
C MET A 36 7.23 -4.10 1.72
N VAL A 37 6.24 -4.64 2.41
CA VAL A 37 6.30 -5.97 3.04
C VAL A 37 5.15 -6.83 2.55
N PHE A 38 5.40 -8.13 2.37
CA PHE A 38 4.38 -9.06 1.87
C PHE A 38 4.01 -10.11 2.92
N SER A 39 2.80 -10.66 2.78
CA SER A 39 2.22 -11.68 3.65
C SER A 39 1.20 -12.52 2.88
N ASP A 40 0.98 -13.74 3.35
CA ASP A 40 -0.09 -14.63 2.88
C ASP A 40 -1.47 -14.29 3.48
N THR A 41 -1.48 -13.37 4.44
CA THR A 41 -2.66 -12.89 5.15
C THR A 41 -2.75 -11.37 5.11
N ASN A 42 -3.98 -10.85 5.19
CA ASN A 42 -4.25 -9.42 5.16
C ASN A 42 -3.53 -8.67 6.29
N ILE A 43 -2.60 -7.80 5.92
CA ILE A 43 -1.73 -7.07 6.84
C ILE A 43 -2.40 -5.76 7.25
N LYS A 44 -3.11 -5.68 8.38
CA LYS A 44 -3.72 -4.41 8.84
C LYS A 44 -2.66 -3.35 9.20
N LYS A 45 -3.00 -2.05 9.07
CA LYS A 45 -2.11 -0.94 9.47
C LYS A 45 -1.70 -1.10 10.94
N GLY A 46 -0.39 -1.10 11.21
CA GLY A 46 0.16 -1.25 12.57
C GLY A 46 0.11 -2.68 13.13
N ALA A 47 -0.36 -3.67 12.35
CA ALA A 47 -0.43 -5.08 12.76
C ALA A 47 0.61 -5.95 12.02
N GLU A 48 1.59 -5.34 11.37
CA GLU A 48 2.58 -6.05 10.56
C GLU A 48 3.43 -7.03 11.39
N ASN A 49 3.56 -6.79 12.70
CA ASN A 49 4.22 -7.71 13.64
C ASN A 49 3.42 -8.98 13.96
N ARG A 50 2.15 -9.06 13.55
CA ARG A 50 1.27 -10.22 13.76
C ARG A 50 1.15 -11.10 12.53
N SER A 51 1.66 -10.63 11.39
CA SER A 51 1.66 -11.36 10.12
C SER A 51 3.01 -12.05 9.92
N THR A 52 2.99 -13.23 9.31
CA THR A 52 4.21 -13.86 8.80
C THR A 52 4.62 -13.13 7.54
N LEU A 53 5.65 -12.29 7.64
CA LEU A 53 6.18 -11.60 6.46
C LEU A 53 6.96 -12.58 5.59
N LYS A 54 6.67 -12.59 4.29
CA LYS A 54 7.26 -13.48 3.31
C LYS A 54 7.81 -12.69 2.12
N THR A 55 8.75 -13.28 1.40
CA THR A 55 9.22 -12.78 0.10
C THR A 55 9.12 -13.86 -0.97
N LYS A 56 8.59 -15.04 -0.64
CA LYS A 56 8.44 -16.18 -1.53
C LYS A 56 7.06 -16.78 -1.35
N PHE A 57 6.37 -17.00 -2.47
CA PHE A 57 4.98 -17.44 -2.49
C PHE A 57 4.77 -18.52 -3.54
N ASP A 58 3.95 -19.50 -3.21
CA ASP A 58 3.41 -20.48 -4.16
C ASP A 58 2.09 -19.96 -4.77
N ASP A 59 1.73 -20.44 -5.96
CA ASP A 59 0.51 -20.06 -6.70
C ASP A 59 -0.83 -20.46 -6.06
N THR A 60 -0.79 -21.19 -4.94
CA THR A 60 -1.96 -21.48 -4.11
C THR A 60 -2.17 -20.46 -2.99
N GLU A 61 -1.17 -19.63 -2.71
CA GLU A 61 -1.20 -18.68 -1.60
C GLU A 61 -1.82 -17.34 -2.03
N SER A 62 -2.49 -16.67 -1.09
CA SER A 62 -2.80 -15.25 -1.27
C SER A 62 -1.53 -14.43 -1.11
N ILE A 63 -1.42 -13.28 -1.78
CA ILE A 63 -0.32 -12.33 -1.61
C ILE A 63 -0.92 -10.96 -1.29
N TYR A 64 -0.62 -10.45 -0.11
CA TYR A 64 -0.93 -9.10 0.32
C TYR A 64 0.36 -8.32 0.46
N ALA A 65 0.38 -7.06 0.01
CA ALA A 65 1.50 -6.16 0.21
C ALA A 65 1.06 -4.95 1.04
N ARG A 66 1.86 -4.59 2.04
CA ARG A 66 1.75 -3.31 2.73
C ARG A 66 2.88 -2.42 2.25
N ALA A 67 2.52 -1.44 1.42
CA ALA A 67 3.48 -0.47 0.91
C ALA A 67 3.55 0.75 1.82
N TYR A 68 4.76 1.17 2.15
CA TYR A 68 5.02 2.39 2.92
C TYR A 68 5.35 3.56 1.99
N PHE A 69 5.22 4.78 2.49
CA PHE A 69 5.61 6.00 1.79
C PHE A 69 6.57 6.83 2.64
N SER A 70 7.49 7.54 1.99
CA SER A 70 8.49 8.36 2.67
C SER A 70 7.90 9.50 3.49
N SER A 71 6.70 9.97 3.13
CA SER A 71 5.92 10.88 3.96
C SER A 71 4.43 10.59 3.85
N LYS A 72 3.63 11.27 4.68
CA LYS A 72 2.18 11.26 4.58
C LYS A 72 1.77 11.93 3.27
N PHE A 73 0.90 11.27 2.51
CA PHE A 73 0.33 11.82 1.28
C PHE A 73 -0.46 13.12 1.52
N GLY A 74 -1.07 13.22 2.70
CA GLY A 74 -1.94 14.32 3.07
C GLY A 74 -3.33 14.20 2.47
N GLN A 75 -4.24 15.07 2.89
CA GLN A 75 -5.63 15.02 2.43
C GLN A 75 -5.76 15.61 1.01
N LEU A 76 -6.64 14.99 0.21
CA LEU A 76 -7.16 15.58 -1.02
C LEU A 76 -8.18 16.66 -0.67
N LYS A 77 -8.12 17.83 -1.32
CA LYS A 77 -9.02 18.97 -1.06
C LYS A 77 -10.11 19.07 -2.12
N GLY A 78 -11.35 19.33 -1.72
CA GLY A 78 -12.46 19.52 -2.66
C GLY A 78 -12.64 18.32 -3.58
N GLU A 79 -12.58 18.56 -4.88
CA GLU A 79 -12.68 17.55 -5.96
C GLU A 79 -11.30 17.06 -6.43
N GLU A 80 -10.23 17.26 -5.64
CA GLU A 80 -8.93 16.66 -5.96
C GLU A 80 -9.03 15.12 -5.96
N GLU A 81 -8.45 14.53 -7.00
CA GLU A 81 -8.22 13.10 -7.11
C GLU A 81 -6.74 12.78 -6.93
N GLY A 82 -6.46 11.56 -6.48
CA GLY A 82 -5.13 10.97 -6.53
C GLY A 82 -5.17 9.62 -7.19
N PHE A 83 -3.98 9.06 -7.38
CA PHE A 83 -3.81 7.80 -8.07
C PHE A 83 -2.71 6.96 -7.40
N ILE A 84 -2.79 5.65 -7.62
CA ILE A 84 -1.74 4.67 -7.37
C ILE A 84 -1.44 3.99 -8.70
N ASP A 85 -0.25 4.17 -9.25
CA ASP A 85 0.22 3.34 -10.36
C ASP A 85 0.97 2.14 -9.82
N ILE A 86 0.64 0.97 -10.36
CA ILE A 86 1.29 -0.29 -10.09
C ILE A 86 2.16 -0.62 -11.31
N TRP A 87 3.44 -0.85 -11.06
CA TRP A 87 4.41 -1.29 -12.05
C TRP A 87 4.94 -2.66 -11.64
N ILE A 88 5.06 -3.55 -12.61
CA ILE A 88 5.58 -4.92 -12.43
C ILE A 88 6.67 -5.12 -13.46
N ASP A 89 7.86 -5.49 -13.01
CA ASP A 89 9.02 -5.80 -13.87
C ASP A 89 9.30 -4.70 -14.90
N GLY A 90 9.26 -3.44 -14.44
CA GLY A 90 9.53 -2.26 -15.27
C GLY A 90 8.37 -1.81 -16.17
N SER A 91 7.27 -2.57 -16.22
CA SER A 91 6.10 -2.26 -17.05
C SER A 91 4.94 -1.69 -16.24
N HIS A 92 4.29 -0.64 -16.75
CA HIS A 92 3.08 -0.10 -16.14
C HIS A 92 1.96 -1.13 -16.24
N ALA A 93 1.45 -1.56 -15.10
CA ALA A 93 0.47 -2.62 -15.01
C ALA A 93 -0.95 -2.06 -14.86
N LYS A 94 -1.15 -1.09 -13.93
CA LYS A 94 -2.46 -0.49 -13.68
C LYS A 94 -2.36 0.87 -12.98
N ARG A 95 -3.33 1.75 -13.24
CA ARG A 95 -3.63 2.93 -12.43
C ARG A 95 -4.91 2.74 -11.62
N LEU A 96 -4.88 3.08 -10.33
CA LEU A 96 -6.03 3.09 -9.44
C LEU A 96 -6.28 4.52 -8.95
N ASN A 97 -7.41 5.09 -9.34
CA ASN A 97 -7.79 6.44 -8.92
C ASN A 97 -8.52 6.40 -7.57
N PHE A 98 -8.39 7.47 -6.79
CA PHE A 98 -9.06 7.63 -5.50
C PHE A 98 -9.37 9.10 -5.22
N THR A 99 -10.36 9.33 -4.38
CA THR A 99 -10.84 10.64 -3.96
C THR A 99 -10.58 10.87 -2.47
N ASN A 100 -10.96 12.05 -1.96
CA ASN A 100 -10.88 12.38 -0.54
C ASN A 100 -11.76 11.49 0.36
N LYS A 101 -12.74 10.77 -0.20
CA LYS A 101 -13.60 9.82 0.53
C LYS A 101 -12.88 8.49 0.78
N ASP A 102 -11.91 8.18 -0.06
CA ASP A 102 -11.25 6.87 -0.10
C ASP A 102 -9.98 6.81 0.75
N ILE A 103 -9.47 7.98 1.18
CA ILE A 103 -8.18 8.10 1.84
C ILE A 103 -8.24 8.98 3.08
N SER A 104 -7.77 8.44 4.21
CA SER A 104 -7.54 9.21 5.43
C SER A 104 -6.39 10.20 5.25
N ALA A 105 -6.48 11.37 5.91
CA ALA A 105 -5.50 12.46 5.80
C ALA A 105 -4.06 12.07 6.24
N ASP A 106 -3.91 10.94 6.94
CA ASP A 106 -2.66 10.44 7.50
C ASP A 106 -2.05 9.26 6.72
N LYS A 107 -2.46 9.04 5.47
CA LYS A 107 -2.00 7.87 4.70
C LYS A 107 -0.51 7.98 4.34
N ASP A 108 0.30 7.29 5.13
CA ASP A 108 1.74 7.03 4.97
C ASP A 108 2.03 5.58 4.55
N GLN A 109 0.98 4.78 4.36
CA GLN A 109 1.04 3.41 3.88
C GLN A 109 -0.28 2.99 3.23
N THR A 110 -0.25 1.99 2.35
CA THR A 110 -1.45 1.43 1.70
C THR A 110 -1.40 -0.09 1.66
N LEU A 111 -2.57 -0.73 1.72
CA LEU A 111 -2.70 -2.16 1.48
C LEU A 111 -2.87 -2.34 -0.03
N ILE A 112 -2.13 -3.28 -0.59
CA ILE A 112 -2.28 -3.73 -1.97
C ILE A 112 -2.60 -5.21 -1.94
N TYR A 113 -3.60 -5.59 -2.71
CA TYR A 113 -4.02 -6.96 -2.91
C TYR A 113 -3.34 -7.44 -4.19
N VAL A 114 -2.33 -8.30 -4.02
CA VAL A 114 -1.49 -8.77 -5.13
C VAL A 114 -2.20 -9.98 -5.74
N TYR A 115 -2.03 -11.19 -5.21
CA TYR A 115 -2.49 -12.41 -5.89
C TYR A 115 -3.46 -13.23 -5.02
N ASN A 116 -4.43 -13.91 -5.64
CA ASN A 116 -5.36 -14.88 -5.03
C ASN A 116 -5.97 -14.42 -3.67
N THR A 117 -6.38 -13.15 -3.56
CA THR A 117 -7.01 -12.65 -2.32
C THR A 117 -8.55 -12.72 -2.40
N LYS A 118 -9.25 -12.82 -1.26
CA LYS A 118 -10.73 -12.97 -1.23
C LYS A 118 -11.47 -11.71 -0.74
N ASP A 119 -10.73 -10.75 -0.18
CA ASP A 119 -11.25 -9.57 0.52
C ASP A 119 -11.20 -8.28 -0.35
N TYR A 120 -11.27 -8.42 -1.67
CA TYR A 120 -11.12 -7.32 -2.63
C TYR A 120 -12.31 -6.33 -2.57
N PRO A 121 -12.05 -5.01 -2.58
CA PRO A 121 -12.97 -4.05 -3.18
C PRO A 121 -13.06 -4.30 -4.70
N ALA A 122 -14.25 -4.20 -5.29
CA ALA A 122 -14.47 -4.49 -6.73
C ALA A 122 -13.52 -3.71 -7.66
N ASP A 123 -13.16 -2.48 -7.30
CA ASP A 123 -12.28 -1.61 -8.09
C ASP A 123 -10.78 -2.05 -8.07
N PHE A 124 -10.41 -2.91 -7.12
CA PHE A 124 -9.05 -3.43 -6.93
C PHE A 124 -8.89 -4.88 -7.39
N LYS A 125 -9.97 -5.56 -7.79
CA LYS A 125 -9.88 -6.86 -8.45
C LYS A 125 -9.35 -6.62 -9.85
N ASP A 126 -8.10 -7.00 -10.10
CA ASP A 126 -7.54 -6.93 -11.45
C ASP A 126 -6.69 -8.15 -11.77
N ASP A 127 -6.87 -8.57 -13.02
CA ASP A 127 -6.28 -9.67 -13.79
C ASP A 127 -4.79 -9.47 -14.07
N VAL A 128 -4.22 -8.35 -13.60
CA VAL A 128 -2.80 -8.01 -13.71
C VAL A 128 -1.88 -9.11 -13.17
N TRP A 129 -2.34 -9.84 -12.16
CA TRP A 129 -1.54 -10.87 -11.47
C TRP A 129 -1.73 -12.28 -12.02
N GLU A 130 -2.75 -12.52 -12.86
CA GLU A 130 -3.01 -13.84 -13.45
C GLU A 130 -1.90 -14.26 -14.43
N ASN A 131 -1.17 -13.27 -14.96
CA ASN A 131 -0.08 -13.44 -15.91
C ASN A 131 1.32 -13.51 -15.27
N LEU A 132 1.42 -13.52 -13.92
CA LEU A 132 2.72 -13.74 -13.28
C LEU A 132 3.29 -15.11 -13.66
N THR A 133 4.50 -15.10 -14.20
CA THR A 133 5.29 -16.30 -14.46
C THR A 133 5.97 -16.77 -13.19
N SER A 134 6.48 -18.01 -13.14
CA SER A 134 7.35 -18.36 -12.01
C SER A 134 8.67 -17.58 -12.11
N GLY A 135 9.12 -16.97 -11.03
CA GLY A 135 10.35 -16.19 -11.01
C GLY A 135 10.38 -15.13 -9.92
N GLU A 136 11.40 -14.30 -9.98
CA GLU A 136 11.49 -13.08 -9.17
C GLU A 136 10.76 -11.95 -9.89
N HIS A 137 9.93 -11.21 -9.15
CA HIS A 137 9.17 -10.08 -9.64
C HIS A 137 9.45 -8.83 -8.81
N LYS A 138 9.60 -7.69 -9.50
CA LYS A 138 9.76 -6.37 -8.89
C LYS A 138 8.43 -5.62 -8.98
N ILE A 139 7.93 -5.17 -7.83
CA ILE A 139 6.74 -4.32 -7.77
C ILE A 139 7.17 -2.92 -7.37
N HIS A 140 6.67 -1.92 -8.09
CA HIS A 140 6.79 -0.52 -7.72
C HIS A 140 5.42 0.14 -7.67
N LEU A 141 5.24 0.99 -6.67
CA LEU A 141 4.05 1.83 -6.54
C LEU A 141 4.43 3.29 -6.64
N VAL A 142 3.66 4.01 -7.43
CA VAL A 142 3.77 5.47 -7.57
C VAL A 142 2.47 6.07 -7.07
N VAL A 143 2.52 6.89 -6.02
CA VAL A 143 1.33 7.54 -5.45
C VAL A 143 1.43 9.04 -5.57
N GLY A 144 0.44 9.65 -6.19
CA GLY A 144 0.43 11.08 -6.49
C GLY A 144 -0.99 11.65 -6.52
N LYS A 145 -1.07 12.98 -6.64
CA LYS A 145 -2.33 13.67 -6.95
C LYS A 145 -2.43 13.81 -8.46
N THR A 146 -3.59 13.53 -9.04
CA THR A 146 -3.78 13.45 -10.51
C THR A 146 -3.36 14.73 -11.20
N LYS A 147 -3.69 15.90 -10.64
CA LYS A 147 -3.32 17.21 -11.21
C LYS A 147 -1.82 17.53 -11.23
N PHE A 148 -0.97 16.71 -10.61
CA PHE A 148 0.47 16.94 -10.54
C PHE A 148 1.29 15.97 -11.38
N MET A 149 0.63 15.11 -12.16
CA MET A 149 1.24 14.28 -13.19
C MET A 149 0.48 14.38 -14.50
N ARG A 150 1.22 14.42 -15.61
CA ARG A 150 0.62 14.21 -16.93
C ARG A 150 0.16 12.75 -17.09
N GLU A 151 -0.97 12.56 -17.74
CA GLU A 151 -1.44 11.24 -18.17
C GLU A 151 -0.44 10.68 -19.20
N GLY A 152 0.12 9.48 -18.98
CA GLY A 152 1.01 8.81 -19.93
C GLY A 152 2.53 9.04 -19.81
N VAL A 153 3.05 9.62 -18.73
CA VAL A 153 4.50 9.83 -18.49
C VAL A 153 4.76 9.67 -16.97
N SER A 154 5.85 9.10 -16.43
CA SER A 154 6.98 8.34 -16.97
C SER A 154 7.80 7.84 -15.80
N VAL A 155 7.77 6.53 -15.61
CA VAL A 155 8.77 5.87 -14.78
C VAL A 155 9.80 5.32 -15.76
N GLU A 156 10.99 5.89 -15.74
CA GLU A 156 12.11 5.41 -16.54
C GLU A 156 12.77 4.25 -15.80
N ASP A 157 12.78 3.09 -16.43
CA ASP A 157 13.55 1.94 -15.96
C ASP A 157 15.04 2.25 -16.14
N GLN A 158 15.73 2.36 -15.01
CA GLN A 158 17.19 2.50 -14.95
C GLN A 158 17.86 1.19 -14.51
N GLY A 159 17.15 0.06 -14.66
CA GLY A 159 17.58 -1.31 -14.43
C GLY A 159 17.41 -1.76 -12.97
N ASP A 160 18.12 -1.11 -12.05
CA ASP A 160 18.01 -1.38 -10.61
C ASP A 160 16.90 -0.57 -9.93
N ARG A 161 16.40 0.46 -10.62
CA ARG A 161 15.46 1.43 -10.07
C ARG A 161 14.53 1.95 -11.14
N LEU A 162 13.41 2.49 -10.66
CA LEU A 162 12.45 3.20 -11.45
C LEU A 162 12.49 4.67 -11.02
N ALA A 163 12.87 5.56 -11.94
CA ALA A 163 12.97 6.99 -11.68
C ALA A 163 11.81 7.73 -12.37
N LEU A 164 11.14 8.61 -11.63
CA LEU A 164 10.19 9.55 -12.26
C LEU A 164 10.97 10.52 -13.14
N LYS A 165 10.60 10.69 -14.41
CA LYS A 165 11.17 11.80 -15.18
C LYS A 165 10.73 13.11 -14.55
N ARG A 166 11.72 13.91 -14.14
CA ARG A 166 11.51 15.12 -13.33
C ARG A 166 10.62 16.16 -14.01
N ASP A 167 10.58 16.17 -15.34
CA ASP A 167 9.82 17.16 -16.11
C ASP A 167 8.31 16.89 -16.12
N ASP A 168 7.88 15.68 -15.74
CA ASP A 168 6.47 15.25 -15.78
C ASP A 168 5.77 15.27 -14.41
N VAL A 169 6.51 15.65 -13.35
CA VAL A 169 6.03 15.64 -11.96
C VAL A 169 6.11 17.05 -11.37
N HIS A 170 4.95 17.68 -11.18
CA HIS A 170 4.89 19.07 -10.72
C HIS A 170 4.88 19.22 -9.19
N LYS A 171 4.65 18.14 -8.41
CA LYS A 171 4.71 18.10 -6.92
C LYS A 171 4.97 16.68 -6.39
N ALA A 172 5.09 16.55 -5.07
CA ALA A 172 5.40 15.31 -4.36
C ALA A 172 4.62 14.08 -4.86
N VAL A 173 5.39 13.11 -5.33
CA VAL A 173 4.98 11.75 -5.65
C VAL A 173 5.76 10.84 -4.70
N TYR A 174 5.08 9.86 -4.12
CA TYR A 174 5.68 8.92 -3.20
C TYR A 174 5.88 7.59 -3.91
N LEU A 175 7.09 7.06 -3.75
CA LEU A 175 7.51 5.82 -4.37
C LEU A 175 7.63 4.75 -3.30
N SER A 176 7.13 3.57 -3.63
CA SER A 176 7.42 2.36 -2.87
C SER A 176 7.91 1.26 -3.81
N ASP A 177 8.88 0.46 -3.36
CA ASP A 177 9.41 -0.67 -4.11
C ASP A 177 9.57 -1.91 -3.22
N ALA A 178 9.47 -3.08 -3.85
CA ALA A 178 9.89 -4.34 -3.26
C ALA A 178 10.00 -5.43 -4.33
N THR A 179 10.70 -6.50 -3.95
CA THR A 179 10.85 -7.72 -4.76
C THR A 179 10.24 -8.91 -4.02
N PHE A 180 9.61 -9.82 -4.76
CA PHE A 180 9.17 -11.12 -4.25
C PHE A 180 9.39 -12.21 -5.29
N THR A 181 9.47 -13.46 -4.84
CA THR A 181 9.55 -14.65 -5.70
C THR A 181 8.19 -15.34 -5.76
N PHE A 182 7.72 -15.62 -6.96
CA PHE A 182 6.51 -16.37 -7.24
C PHE A 182 6.85 -17.74 -7.84
N LEU A 183 6.29 -18.80 -7.26
CA LEU A 183 6.43 -20.17 -7.75
C LEU A 183 5.10 -20.68 -8.31
N LYS A 184 5.10 -20.96 -9.62
CA LYS A 184 3.94 -21.52 -10.33
C LYS A 184 4.22 -22.98 -10.61
N HIS A 185 3.34 -23.87 -10.15
CA HIS A 185 3.52 -25.32 -10.25
C HIS A 185 2.65 -25.94 -11.35
#